data_AF-A0A8X6UUN9-F1
#
_entry.id   AF-A0A8X6UUN9-F1
#
_cell.length_a   1.000
_cell.length_b   1.000
_cell.length_c   1.000
_cell.angle_alpha   90.00
_cell.angle_beta   90.00
_cell.angle_gamma   90.00
#
_symmetry.space_group_name_H-M   'P 1'
#
loop_
_entity.id
_entity.type
_entity.pdbx_description
1 polymer ?
#
loop_
_entity_poly.entity_id
_entity_poly.type
_entity_poly.pdbx_seq_one_letter_code
_entity_poly.pdbx_strand_id
1 'polypeptide(L)'
;MEVNKEKIRCVLQFFFDKGENASQVDEIVNGVYGANTVTTNYIQFRFRRFRSGIFNVNNAPSTGRPVVENVDKITEIIQVDRHVSSRSIALELKIDHKTVLNHLCKVGFKKKLDVGCHTN
;
A
#
# COMPACT_ATOMS: atom_id res chain seq x y z
N MET A 1 -10.77 20.67 -2.89
CA MET A 1 -10.82 20.38 -1.45
C MET A 1 -10.31 18.98 -1.25
N GLU A 2 -9.28 18.79 -0.43
CA GLU A 2 -8.72 17.46 -0.19
C GLU A 2 -9.71 16.65 0.65
N VAL A 3 -10.34 15.66 0.03
CA VAL A 3 -11.34 14.83 0.68
C VAL A 3 -10.63 13.92 1.67
N ASN A 4 -10.69 14.27 2.96
CA ASN A 4 -10.11 13.46 4.02
C ASN A 4 -10.88 12.14 4.13
N LYS A 5 -10.24 11.05 3.66
CA LYS A 5 -10.81 9.70 3.62
C LYS A 5 -11.18 9.17 5.01
N GLU A 6 -10.48 9.60 6.06
CA GLU A 6 -10.77 9.23 7.44
C GLU A 6 -12.07 9.86 7.91
N LYS A 7 -12.25 11.16 7.62
CA LYS A 7 -13.49 11.89 7.92
C LYS A 7 -14.71 11.22 7.28
N ILE A 8 -14.61 10.80 6.02
CA ILE A 8 -15.69 10.06 5.34
C ILE A 8 -16.00 8.76 6.08
N ARG A 9 -14.98 7.99 6.49
CA ARG A 9 -15.19 6.71 7.18
C ARG A 9 -15.93 6.90 8.50
N CYS A 10 -15.58 7.95 9.27
CA CYS A 10 -16.29 8.28 10.51
C CYS A 10 -17.76 8.66 10.25
N VAL A 11 -18.03 9.44 9.20
CA VAL A 11 -19.40 9.79 8.80
C VAL A 11 -20.20 8.55 8.39
N LEU A 12 -19.59 7.65 7.63
CA LEU A 12 -20.24 6.38 7.26
C LEU A 12 -20.51 5.49 8.47
N GLN A 13 -19.63 5.50 9.48
CA GLN A 13 -19.84 4.77 10.73
C GLN A 13 -21.06 5.32 11.47
N PHE A 14 -21.15 6.65 11.62
CA PHE A 14 -22.31 7.30 12.25
C PHE A 14 -23.63 6.91 11.58
N PHE A 15 -23.69 6.91 10.24
CA PHE A 15 -24.89 6.51 9.52
C PHE A 15 -25.20 5.00 9.62
N PHE A 16 -24.17 4.17 9.72
CA PHE A 16 -24.33 2.75 10.00
C PHE A 16 -24.95 2.52 11.38
N ASP A 17 -24.46 3.21 12.41
CA ASP A 17 -24.99 3.11 13.78
C ASP A 17 -26.43 3.66 13.87
N LYS A 18 -26.77 4.65 13.05
CA LYS A 18 -28.13 5.16 12.89
C LYS A 18 -29.07 4.19 12.15
N GLY A 19 -28.54 3.21 11.43
CA GLY A 19 -29.32 2.23 10.67
C GLY A 19 -29.80 2.71 9.30
N GLU A 20 -29.18 3.74 8.73
CA GLU A 20 -29.55 4.26 7.40
C GLU A 20 -29.12 3.30 6.27
N ASN A 21 -29.81 3.36 5.13
CA ASN A 21 -29.44 2.55 3.97
C ASN A 21 -28.35 3.21 3.12
N ALA A 22 -27.55 2.42 2.41
CA ALA A 22 -26.39 2.90 1.65
C ALA A 22 -26.76 3.94 0.58
N SER A 23 -27.93 3.82 -0.06
CA SER A 23 -28.40 4.79 -1.06
C SER A 23 -28.71 6.16 -0.45
N GLN A 24 -29.35 6.21 0.72
CA GLN A 24 -29.64 7.46 1.43
C GLN A 24 -28.34 8.15 1.87
N VAL A 25 -27.39 7.34 2.35
CA VAL A 25 -26.07 7.84 2.76
C VAL A 25 -25.28 8.38 1.57
N ASP A 26 -25.36 7.73 0.40
CA ASP A 26 -24.71 8.23 -0.83
C ASP A 26 -25.21 9.63 -1.20
N GLU A 27 -26.53 9.82 -1.24
CA GLU A 27 -27.16 11.11 -1.53
C GLU A 27 -26.75 12.20 -0.52
N ILE A 28 -26.78 11.89 0.78
CA ILE A 28 -26.43 12.85 1.83
C ILE A 28 -24.93 13.22 1.77
N VAL A 29 -24.06 12.22 1.67
CA VAL A 29 -22.60 12.44 1.66
C VAL A 29 -22.18 13.17 0.40
N ASN A 30 -22.68 12.78 -0.77
CA ASN A 30 -22.38 13.46 -2.03
C ASN A 30 -22.99 14.86 -2.09
N GLY A 31 -24.14 15.10 -1.42
CA GLY A 31 -24.73 16.43 -1.28
C GLY A 31 -23.90 17.38 -0.40
N VAL A 32 -23.29 16.89 0.67
CA VAL A 32 -22.50 17.71 1.62
C VAL A 32 -21.06 17.93 1.14
N TYR A 33 -20.40 16.88 0.65
CA TYR A 33 -18.97 16.91 0.35
C TYR A 33 -18.65 17.12 -1.13
N GLY A 34 -19.66 17.04 -2.00
CA GLY A 34 -19.55 17.21 -3.44
C GLY A 34 -19.88 15.92 -4.20
N ALA A 35 -20.34 16.07 -5.44
CA ALA A 35 -20.72 14.95 -6.28
C ALA A 35 -19.57 13.95 -6.45
N ASN A 36 -19.90 12.65 -6.41
CA ASN A 36 -18.94 11.54 -6.54
C ASN A 36 -17.86 11.49 -5.43
N THR A 37 -18.12 12.07 -4.26
CA THR A 37 -17.25 11.95 -3.10
C THR A 37 -17.16 10.50 -2.62
N VAL A 38 -18.30 9.81 -2.58
CA VAL A 38 -18.41 8.38 -2.31
C VAL A 38 -19.27 7.73 -3.39
N THR A 39 -19.14 6.41 -3.50
CA THR A 39 -20.03 5.59 -4.32
C THR A 39 -20.81 4.65 -3.42
N THR A 40 -22.03 4.30 -3.82
CA THR A 40 -22.86 3.29 -3.13
C THR A 40 -22.10 2.00 -2.86
N ASN A 41 -21.29 1.54 -3.82
CA ASN A 41 -20.44 0.34 -3.67
C ASN A 41 -19.42 0.47 -2.53
N TYR A 42 -18.78 1.64 -2.41
CA TYR A 42 -17.86 1.92 -1.32
C TYR A 42 -18.56 1.92 0.05
N ILE A 43 -19.77 2.50 0.12
CA ILE A 43 -20.58 2.54 1.35
C ILE A 43 -20.98 1.11 1.77
N GLN A 44 -21.50 0.31 0.85
CA GLN A 44 -21.87 -1.08 1.12
C GLN A 44 -20.67 -1.92 1.57
N PHE A 45 -19.52 -1.76 0.90
CA PHE A 45 -18.28 -2.41 1.32
C PHE A 45 -17.92 -2.04 2.76
N ARG A 46 -18.04 -0.76 3.13
CA ARG A 46 -17.79 -0.29 4.49
C ARG A 46 -18.77 -0.89 5.49
N PHE A 47 -20.06 -0.87 5.19
CA PHE A 47 -21.10 -1.42 6.07
C PHE A 47 -20.90 -2.92 6.32
N ARG A 48 -20.46 -3.68 5.30
CA ARG A 48 -20.07 -5.09 5.49
C ARG A 48 -18.92 -5.24 6.49
N ARG A 49 -17.92 -4.36 6.46
CA ARG A 49 -16.80 -4.37 7.42
C ARG A 49 -17.26 -3.99 8.83
N PHE A 50 -18.13 -3.01 8.97
CA PHE A 50 -18.69 -2.60 10.26
C PHE A 50 -19.51 -3.72 10.91
N ARG A 51 -20.32 -4.44 10.11
CA ARG A 51 -21.01 -5.67 10.57
C ARG A 51 -20.05 -6.77 11.03
N SER A 52 -18.82 -6.78 10.50
CA SER A 52 -17.78 -7.73 10.88
C SER A 52 -16.90 -7.23 12.06
N GLY A 53 -17.26 -6.11 12.68
CA GLY A 53 -16.51 -5.51 13.81
C GLY A 53 -15.22 -4.79 13.40
N ILE A 54 -14.99 -4.55 12.11
CA ILE A 54 -13.77 -3.91 11.60
C ILE A 54 -14.03 -2.40 11.43
N PHE A 55 -13.76 -1.65 12.51
CA PHE A 55 -13.99 -0.21 12.59
C PHE A 55 -12.77 0.65 12.23
N ASN A 56 -11.63 0.03 11.92
CA ASN A 56 -10.39 0.78 11.69
C ASN A 56 -10.55 1.86 10.61
N VAL A 57 -10.30 3.10 11.04
CA VAL A 57 -10.33 4.31 10.23
C VAL A 57 -9.16 4.31 9.25
N ASN A 58 -8.04 3.69 9.61
CA ASN A 58 -6.86 3.58 8.77
C ASN A 58 -6.99 2.42 7.78
N ASN A 59 -6.40 2.57 6.60
CA ASN A 59 -6.08 1.38 5.82
C ASN A 59 -5.12 0.53 6.66
N ALA A 60 -5.35 -0.78 6.73
CA ALA A 60 -4.29 -1.68 7.17
C ALA A 60 -3.03 -1.34 6.34
N PRO A 61 -1.83 -1.35 6.95
CA PRO A 61 -0.60 -1.20 6.18
C PRO A 61 -0.70 -2.16 5.00
N SER A 62 -0.55 -1.62 3.79
CA SER A 62 -0.60 -2.43 2.59
C SER A 62 0.46 -3.49 2.75
N THR A 63 0.06 -4.72 3.06
CA THR A 63 0.90 -5.89 2.94
C THR A 63 1.09 -6.07 1.44
N GLY A 64 1.97 -5.25 0.86
CA GLY A 64 2.52 -5.51 -0.46
C GLY A 64 3.17 -6.90 -0.45
N ARG A 65 3.68 -7.31 -1.61
CA ARG A 65 4.50 -8.52 -1.70
C ARG A 65 5.58 -8.46 -0.60
N PRO A 66 5.84 -9.54 0.16
CA PRO A 66 6.84 -9.52 1.24
C PRO A 66 8.22 -9.20 0.65
N VAL A 67 8.59 -7.91 0.76
CA VAL A 67 9.91 -7.41 0.33
C VAL A 67 10.94 -7.69 1.42
N VAL A 68 10.51 -7.73 2.69
CA VAL A 68 11.39 -7.81 3.87
C VAL A 68 12.29 -9.05 3.82
N GLU A 69 11.74 -10.24 3.58
CA GLU A 69 12.53 -11.49 3.58
C GLU A 69 13.62 -11.53 2.49
N ASN A 70 13.43 -10.82 1.38
CA ASN A 70 14.42 -10.78 0.30
C ASN A 70 15.46 -9.68 0.54
N VAL A 71 15.11 -8.61 1.24
CA VAL A 71 16.01 -7.50 1.59
C VAL A 71 17.13 -8.00 2.50
N ASP A 72 16.78 -8.67 3.59
CA ASP A 72 17.75 -9.10 4.60
C ASP A 72 18.78 -10.07 4.00
N LYS A 73 18.33 -10.99 3.14
CA LYS A 73 19.18 -11.96 2.45
C LYS A 73 20.13 -11.30 1.43
N ILE A 74 19.67 -10.30 0.68
CA ILE A 74 20.55 -9.57 -0.24
C ILE A 74 21.62 -8.82 0.56
N THR A 75 21.25 -8.18 1.68
CA THR A 75 22.23 -7.46 2.52
C THR A 75 23.24 -8.40 3.16
N GLU A 76 22.83 -9.59 3.60
CA GLU A 76 23.72 -10.61 4.17
C GLU A 76 24.78 -11.07 3.16
N ILE A 77 24.36 -11.42 1.93
CA ILE A 77 25.29 -11.86 0.87
C ILE A 77 26.34 -10.77 0.55
N ILE A 78 25.94 -9.50 0.52
CA ILE A 78 26.86 -8.36 0.27
C ILE A 78 27.81 -8.11 1.44
N GLN A 79 27.36 -8.35 2.68
CA GLN A 79 28.21 -8.22 3.86
C GLN A 79 29.28 -9.32 3.91
N VAL A 80 28.93 -10.54 3.48
CA VAL A 80 29.86 -11.67 3.38
C VAL A 80 30.85 -11.49 2.23
N ASP A 81 30.37 -11.12 1.04
CA ASP A 81 31.20 -10.87 -0.13
C ASP A 81 30.75 -9.61 -0.89
N ARG A 82 31.55 -8.55 -0.79
CA ARG A 82 31.29 -7.26 -1.45
C ARG A 82 31.50 -7.28 -2.97
N HIS A 83 32.16 -8.31 -3.50
CA HIS A 83 32.48 -8.44 -4.92
C HIS A 83 31.50 -9.34 -5.69
N VAL A 84 30.50 -9.90 -5.01
CA VAL A 84 29.46 -10.71 -5.62
C VAL A 84 28.67 -9.92 -6.68
N SER A 85 28.40 -10.58 -7.82
CA SER A 85 27.64 -9.94 -8.89
C SER A 85 26.14 -9.93 -8.57
N SER A 86 25.45 -8.85 -8.95
CA SER A 86 23.98 -8.77 -8.82
C SER A 86 23.23 -9.91 -9.53
N ARG A 87 23.79 -10.47 -10.61
CA ARG A 87 23.23 -11.64 -11.29
C ARG A 87 23.39 -12.92 -10.47
N SER A 88 24.52 -13.09 -9.80
CA SER A 88 24.79 -14.23 -8.92
C SER A 88 23.81 -14.23 -7.75
N ILE A 89 23.60 -13.07 -7.10
CA ILE A 89 22.60 -12.91 -6.02
C ILE A 89 21.19 -13.27 -6.52
N ALA A 90 20.81 -12.82 -7.72
CA ALA A 90 19.50 -13.10 -8.29
C ALA A 90 19.27 -14.60 -8.51
N LEU A 91 20.30 -15.32 -8.97
CA LEU A 91 20.26 -16.77 -9.17
C LEU A 91 20.19 -17.52 -7.83
N GLU A 92 21.00 -17.11 -6.86
CA GLU A 92 21.07 -17.74 -5.54
C GLU A 92 19.75 -17.59 -4.76
N LEU A 93 19.18 -16.38 -4.78
CA LEU A 93 17.92 -16.07 -4.11
C LEU A 93 16.68 -16.42 -4.95
N LYS A 94 16.86 -16.87 -6.20
CA LYS A 94 15.79 -17.14 -7.18
C LYS A 94 14.80 -15.98 -7.32
N ILE A 95 15.32 -14.75 -7.29
CA ILE A 95 14.55 -13.52 -7.44
C ILE A 95 14.93 -12.81 -8.74
N ASP A 96 14.02 -11.97 -9.24
CA ASP A 96 14.26 -11.23 -10.46
C ASP A 96 15.46 -10.26 -10.32
N HIS A 97 16.31 -10.21 -11.36
CA HIS A 97 17.52 -9.39 -11.36
C HIS A 97 17.22 -7.90 -11.12
N LYS A 98 16.11 -7.38 -11.64
CA LYS A 98 15.69 -5.99 -11.42
C LYS A 98 15.38 -5.72 -9.95
N THR A 99 14.87 -6.71 -9.22
CA THR A 99 14.58 -6.59 -7.78
C THR A 99 15.87 -6.43 -6.99
N VAL A 100 16.91 -7.21 -7.30
CA VAL A 100 18.24 -7.08 -6.69
C VAL A 100 18.85 -5.71 -6.98
N LEU A 101 18.75 -5.24 -8.22
CA LEU A 101 19.27 -3.93 -8.62
C LEU A 101 18.58 -2.77 -7.90
N ASN A 102 17.25 -2.79 -7.84
CA ASN A 102 16.47 -1.79 -7.12
C ASN A 102 16.87 -1.75 -5.64
N HIS A 103 17.11 -2.92 -5.05
CA HIS A 103 17.53 -3.02 -3.67
C HIS A 103 18.95 -2.46 -3.45
N LEU A 104 19.91 -2.84 -4.31
CA LEU A 104 21.27 -2.30 -4.28
C LEU A 104 21.28 -0.77 -4.39
N CYS A 105 20.48 -0.19 -5.29
CA CYS A 105 20.31 1.27 -5.39
C CYS A 105 19.77 1.88 -4.09
N LYS A 106 18.79 1.23 -3.42
CA LYS A 106 18.23 1.71 -2.14
C LYS A 106 19.22 1.68 -0.98
N VAL A 107 20.11 0.68 -0.96
CA VAL A 107 21.16 0.53 0.07
C VAL A 107 22.40 1.41 -0.24
N GLY A 108 22.41 2.12 -1.37
CA GLY A 108 23.46 3.06 -1.74
C GLY A 108 24.59 2.48 -2.60
N PHE A 109 24.46 1.23 -3.04
CA PHE A 109 25.39 0.63 -4.02
C PHE A 109 25.05 1.14 -5.42
N LYS A 110 25.96 1.91 -6.01
CA LYS A 110 25.84 2.41 -7.40
C LYS A 110 26.68 1.56 -8.34
N LYS A 111 26.13 1.24 -9.52
CA LYS A 111 26.92 0.65 -10.60
C LYS A 111 27.91 1.70 -11.12
N LYS A 112 29.14 1.28 -11.42
CA LYS A 112 30.18 2.15 -12.01
C LYS A 112 29.83 2.69 -13.40
N LEU A 113 28.86 2.11 -14.11
CA LEU A 113 28.60 2.39 -15.53
C LEU A 113 27.14 2.78 -15.85
N ASP A 114 26.28 3.10 -14.88
CA ASP A 114 24.90 3.47 -15.22
C ASP A 114 24.24 4.46 -14.23
N VAL A 115 23.57 5.48 -14.80
CA VAL A 115 22.90 6.63 -14.16
C VAL A 115 21.43 6.30 -13.81
N GLY A 116 21.01 5.04 -13.97
CA GLY A 116 19.61 4.61 -13.89
C GLY A 116 19.05 4.27 -12.50
N CYS A 117 19.56 4.77 -11.37
CA CYS A 117 18.85 4.60 -10.08
C CYS A 117 17.66 5.58 -10.04
N HIS A 118 16.53 5.23 -10.65
CA HIS A 118 15.29 5.98 -10.47
C HIS A 118 14.63 5.53 -9.17
N THR A 119 14.80 6.34 -8.13
CA THR A 119 14.00 6.29 -6.91
C THR A 119 12.58 6.75 -7.24
N ASN A 120 11.62 5.81 -7.27
CA ASN A 120 10.20 6.13 -7.13
C ASN A 120 9.84 6.24 -5.65
#